data_AF-A0A3N3ZSG2-F1
#
_entry.id   AF-A0A3N3ZSG2-F1
#
_cell.length_a   1.000
_cell.length_b   1.000
_cell.length_c   1.000
_cell.angle_alpha   90.00
_cell.angle_beta   90.00
_cell.angle_gamma   90.00
#
_symmetry.space_group_name_H-M   'P 1'
#
loop_
_entity.id
_entity.type
_entity.pdbx_description
1 polymer ?
#
loop_
_entity_poly.entity_id
_entity_poly.type
_entity_poly.pdbx_seq_one_letter_code
_entity_poly.pdbx_strand_id
1 'polypeptide(L)'
;MSRPLCLPAGEVPDSGSMPIPVFTVEDLQRLDIAAATSVVEPAPHTLVNYNTNVYAEAEAQEFTTTLAGYPVTVRVYPIEYTWDYGDGATLGPTQLTGYPLDENEWDLETDTSHRYTETGDVQVGLSTTFEGEYSVAGGPWLAVDGTSTVDSAPVDVSVWRAKVRNYADDCNENPAGAGC
;
A
#
# COMPACT_ATOMS: atom_id res chain seq x y z
N MET A 1 -32.88 -70.01 37.51
CA MET A 1 -31.71 -69.11 37.50
C MET A 1 -31.43 -68.71 36.06
N SER A 2 -31.66 -67.45 35.67
CA SER A 2 -31.05 -66.89 34.46
C SER A 2 -31.09 -65.36 34.59
N ARG A 3 -29.94 -64.76 34.91
CA ARG A 3 -29.76 -63.30 34.90
C ARG A 3 -29.45 -62.90 33.47
N PRO A 4 -30.13 -61.89 32.89
CA PRO A 4 -29.71 -61.36 31.60
C PRO A 4 -28.33 -60.69 31.78
N LEU A 5 -27.37 -61.14 30.98
CA LEU A 5 -26.05 -60.53 30.85
C LEU A 5 -26.23 -59.19 30.14
N CYS A 6 -26.01 -58.10 30.86
CA CYS A 6 -25.80 -56.79 30.24
C CYS A 6 -24.40 -56.81 29.63
N LEU A 7 -24.31 -56.77 28.30
CA LEU A 7 -23.05 -56.49 27.60
C LEU A 7 -22.67 -55.03 27.88
N PRO A 8 -21.40 -54.72 28.20
CA PRO A 8 -20.98 -53.33 28.31
C PRO A 8 -21.14 -52.67 26.93
N ALA A 9 -21.65 -51.44 26.92
CA ALA A 9 -21.65 -50.60 25.74
C ALA A 9 -20.19 -50.47 25.25
N GLY A 10 -19.94 -50.86 24.00
CA GLY A 10 -18.63 -50.64 23.38
C GLY A 10 -18.31 -49.17 23.42
N GLU A 11 -17.14 -48.83 23.96
CA GLU A 11 -16.57 -47.50 23.90
C GLU A 11 -16.48 -47.10 22.42
N VAL A 12 -17.24 -46.09 22.01
CA VAL A 12 -17.13 -45.51 20.68
C VAL A 12 -15.75 -44.85 20.64
N PRO A 13 -14.84 -45.24 19.72
CA PRO A 13 -13.56 -44.55 19.61
C PRO A 13 -13.85 -43.08 19.30
N ASP A 14 -13.33 -42.20 20.15
CA ASP A 14 -13.33 -40.76 19.94
C ASP A 14 -12.74 -40.52 18.55
N SER A 15 -13.62 -40.18 17.60
CA SER A 15 -13.22 -39.92 16.22
C SER A 15 -12.49 -38.59 16.28
N GLY A 16 -11.18 -38.66 16.49
CA GLY A 16 -10.29 -37.53 16.69
C GLY A 16 -10.62 -36.41 15.73
N SER A 17 -11.36 -35.42 16.23
CA SER A 17 -11.70 -34.23 15.49
C SER A 17 -10.41 -33.42 15.37
N MET A 18 -9.73 -33.56 14.23
CA MET A 18 -8.63 -32.65 13.92
C MET A 18 -9.23 -31.23 13.91
N PRO A 19 -8.69 -30.29 14.71
CA PRO A 19 -9.17 -28.93 14.69
C PRO A 19 -9.07 -28.36 13.27
N ILE A 20 -10.08 -27.60 12.85
CA ILE A 20 -10.04 -26.88 11.59
C ILE A 20 -8.82 -25.95 11.64
N PRO A 21 -7.95 -25.96 10.61
CA PRO A 21 -6.77 -25.13 10.63
C PRO A 21 -7.16 -23.64 10.58
N VAL A 22 -6.41 -22.82 11.31
CA VAL A 22 -6.58 -21.37 11.36
C VAL A 22 -5.54 -20.73 10.45
N PHE A 23 -5.98 -19.87 9.54
CA PHE A 23 -5.08 -19.05 8.72
C PHE A 23 -4.52 -17.92 9.59
N THR A 24 -3.19 -17.85 9.74
CA THR A 24 -2.55 -16.91 10.67
C THR A 24 -2.04 -15.64 9.96
N VAL A 25 -1.59 -14.65 10.74
CA VAL A 25 -0.93 -13.46 10.19
C VAL A 25 0.37 -13.82 9.44
N GLU A 26 1.09 -14.84 9.89
CA GLU A 26 2.29 -15.32 9.18
C GLU A 26 1.94 -15.94 7.81
N ASP A 27 0.75 -16.52 7.67
CA ASP A 27 0.27 -17.00 6.37
C ASP A 27 -0.14 -15.82 5.47
N LEU A 28 -0.81 -14.80 6.03
CA LEU A 28 -1.14 -13.55 5.33
C LEU A 28 0.12 -12.85 4.80
N GLN A 29 1.16 -12.75 5.63
CA GLN A 29 2.43 -12.12 5.28
C GLN A 29 3.26 -12.89 4.25
N ARG A 30 2.93 -14.17 3.99
CA ARG A 30 3.55 -14.99 2.95
C ARG A 30 2.82 -14.91 1.61
N LEU A 31 1.64 -14.29 1.56
CA LEU A 31 0.96 -14.08 0.29
C LEU A 31 1.75 -13.08 -0.55
N ASP A 32 1.87 -13.37 -1.85
CA ASP A 32 2.43 -12.45 -2.84
C ASP A 32 1.38 -11.36 -3.17
N ILE A 33 1.09 -10.51 -2.18
CA ILE A 33 0.18 -9.37 -2.31
C ILE A 33 0.83 -8.35 -3.25
N ALA A 34 0.13 -7.98 -4.33
CA ALA A 34 0.60 -6.94 -5.23
C ALA A 34 0.63 -5.60 -4.47
N ALA A 35 1.76 -4.89 -4.59
CA ALA A 35 1.91 -3.57 -4.00
C ALA A 35 0.95 -2.55 -4.65
N ALA A 36 0.62 -1.50 -3.90
CA ALA A 36 -0.07 -0.35 -4.44
C ALA A 36 0.77 0.35 -5.53
N THR A 37 0.11 1.00 -6.47
CA THR A 37 0.79 1.90 -7.41
C THR A 37 0.98 3.25 -6.72
N SER A 38 2.22 3.74 -6.67
CA SER A 38 2.57 5.08 -6.19
C SER A 38 2.75 6.02 -7.38
N VAL A 39 2.07 7.17 -7.34
CA VAL A 39 2.18 8.21 -8.37
C VAL A 39 2.55 9.55 -7.74
N VAL A 40 3.41 10.29 -8.43
CA VAL A 40 3.87 11.63 -8.03
C VAL A 40 3.65 12.62 -9.17
N GLU A 41 3.09 13.77 -8.87
CA GLU A 41 2.73 14.81 -9.83
C GLU A 41 3.20 16.19 -9.35
N PRO A 42 4.04 16.90 -10.12
CA PRO A 42 4.75 16.44 -11.31
C PRO A 42 5.96 15.53 -10.97
N ALA A 43 6.20 14.54 -11.83
CA ALA A 43 7.40 13.71 -11.82
C ALA A 43 8.01 13.61 -13.24
N PRO A 44 9.34 13.44 -13.38
CA PRO A 44 10.34 13.25 -12.33
C PRO A 44 10.87 14.58 -11.73
N HIS A 45 10.26 15.72 -12.03
CA HIS A 45 10.76 17.02 -11.59
C HIS A 45 9.67 17.83 -10.89
N THR A 46 9.98 18.32 -9.69
CA THR A 46 9.15 19.26 -8.94
C THR A 46 9.95 20.51 -8.54
N LEU A 47 9.30 21.49 -7.92
CA LEU A 47 9.93 22.73 -7.47
C LEU A 47 9.93 22.86 -5.94
N VAL A 48 11.04 23.35 -5.42
CA VAL A 48 11.17 23.74 -4.01
C VAL A 48 10.14 24.81 -3.67
N ASN A 49 9.48 24.67 -2.53
CA ASN A 49 8.40 25.52 -2.07
C ASN A 49 7.12 25.49 -2.94
N TYR A 50 6.90 24.45 -3.73
CA TYR A 50 5.62 24.17 -4.41
C TYR A 50 5.04 22.84 -3.92
N ASN A 51 3.73 22.67 -4.03
CA ASN A 51 3.06 21.42 -3.69
C ASN A 51 3.37 20.37 -4.75
N THR A 52 3.83 19.21 -4.28
CA THR A 52 3.99 18.00 -5.09
C THR A 52 2.90 17.03 -4.67
N ASN A 53 1.95 16.76 -5.55
CA ASN A 53 0.87 15.81 -5.29
C ASN A 53 1.43 14.38 -5.33
N VAL A 54 1.02 13.55 -4.38
CA VAL A 54 1.27 12.11 -4.43
C VAL A 54 -0.03 11.36 -4.16
N TYR A 55 -0.27 10.24 -4.83
CA TYR A 55 -1.44 9.42 -4.57
C TYR A 55 -1.17 7.94 -4.83
N ALA A 56 -1.98 7.11 -4.20
CA ALA A 56 -1.90 5.66 -4.22
C ALA A 56 -3.12 5.06 -4.93
N GLU A 57 -2.87 4.04 -5.75
CA GLU A 57 -3.92 3.18 -6.30
C GLU A 57 -3.71 1.76 -5.81
N ALA A 58 -4.70 1.23 -5.08
CA ALA A 58 -4.68 -0.14 -4.57
C ALA A 58 -6.07 -0.76 -4.66
N GLU A 59 -6.12 -2.05 -4.96
CA GLU A 59 -7.36 -2.82 -5.07
C GLU A 59 -7.36 -4.01 -4.11
N ALA A 60 -8.56 -4.49 -3.79
CA ALA A 60 -8.72 -5.75 -3.06
C ALA A 60 -8.24 -6.92 -3.92
N GLN A 61 -7.60 -7.91 -3.29
CA GLN A 61 -7.03 -9.06 -3.98
C GLN A 61 -7.56 -10.36 -3.38
N GLU A 62 -7.76 -11.39 -4.21
CA GLU A 62 -8.24 -12.71 -3.78
C GLU A 62 -7.21 -13.78 -4.13
N PHE A 63 -6.95 -14.67 -3.16
CA PHE A 63 -5.99 -15.76 -3.25
C PHE A 63 -6.67 -17.10 -2.96
N THR A 64 -6.16 -18.17 -3.56
CA THR A 64 -6.52 -19.54 -3.20
C THR A 64 -5.27 -20.28 -2.77
N THR A 65 -5.31 -20.93 -1.60
CA THR A 65 -4.22 -21.73 -1.04
C THR A 65 -4.76 -22.98 -0.36
N THR A 66 -3.87 -23.79 0.21
CA THR A 66 -4.23 -24.98 0.99
C THR A 66 -3.54 -24.95 2.34
N LEU A 67 -4.30 -25.20 3.41
CA LEU A 67 -3.78 -25.25 4.77
C LEU A 67 -4.17 -26.59 5.39
N ALA A 68 -3.18 -27.38 5.83
CA ALA A 68 -3.38 -28.73 6.38
C ALA A 68 -4.28 -29.64 5.51
N GLY A 69 -4.23 -29.49 4.18
CA GLY A 69 -5.03 -30.26 3.22
C GLY A 69 -6.44 -29.71 2.93
N TYR A 70 -6.85 -28.61 3.57
CA TYR A 70 -8.11 -27.92 3.29
C TYR A 70 -7.90 -26.78 2.30
N PRO A 71 -8.78 -26.59 1.30
CA PRO A 71 -8.73 -25.41 0.45
C PRO A 71 -9.11 -24.17 1.26
N VAL A 72 -8.35 -23.09 1.08
CA VAL A 72 -8.57 -21.80 1.74
C VAL A 72 -8.66 -20.72 0.67
N THR A 73 -9.71 -19.92 0.71
CA THR A 73 -9.81 -18.67 -0.08
C THR A 73 -9.51 -17.52 0.85
N VAL A 74 -8.70 -16.56 0.41
CA VAL A 74 -8.30 -15.39 1.20
C VAL A 74 -8.59 -14.14 0.40
N ARG A 75 -9.16 -13.12 1.03
CA ARG A 75 -9.33 -11.78 0.48
C ARG A 75 -8.50 -10.82 1.30
N VAL A 76 -7.82 -9.91 0.64
CA VAL A 76 -7.06 -8.85 1.31
C VAL A 76 -7.52 -7.49 0.82
N TYR A 77 -7.60 -6.54 1.74
CA TYR A 77 -8.10 -5.19 1.48
C TYR A 77 -7.10 -4.16 1.99
N PRO A 78 -6.72 -3.15 1.19
CA PRO A 78 -5.87 -2.07 1.66
C PRO A 78 -6.65 -1.19 2.64
N ILE A 79 -6.08 -0.93 3.82
CA ILE A 79 -6.76 -0.18 4.89
C ILE A 79 -6.01 1.08 5.32
N GLU A 80 -4.69 1.11 5.17
CA GLU A 80 -3.86 2.25 5.56
C GLU A 80 -2.65 2.41 4.62
N TYR A 81 -2.22 3.66 4.46
CA TYR A 81 -1.10 4.08 3.63
C TYR A 81 -0.13 4.90 4.48
N THR A 82 1.17 4.68 4.28
CA THR A 82 2.24 5.48 4.87
C THR A 82 3.16 5.96 3.76
N TRP A 83 3.29 7.28 3.63
CA TRP A 83 4.17 7.94 2.69
C TRP A 83 5.46 8.35 3.38
N ASP A 84 6.58 8.10 2.71
CA ASP A 84 7.88 8.70 3.00
C ASP A 84 8.24 9.60 1.82
N TYR A 85 8.39 10.90 2.06
CA TYR A 85 8.66 11.86 0.98
C TYR A 85 10.14 11.93 0.56
N GLY A 86 11.02 11.18 1.24
CA GLY A 86 12.45 11.07 0.92
C GLY A 86 13.32 12.20 1.48
N ASP A 87 12.72 13.22 2.11
CA ASP A 87 13.42 14.32 2.81
C ASP A 87 13.32 14.22 4.34
N GLY A 88 12.85 13.08 4.84
CA GLY A 88 12.62 12.80 6.27
C GLY A 88 11.23 13.18 6.78
N ALA A 89 10.39 13.81 5.95
CA ALA A 89 8.97 13.97 6.24
C ALA A 89 8.18 12.71 5.85
N THR A 90 7.14 12.42 6.63
CA THR A 90 6.23 11.30 6.38
C THR A 90 4.78 11.73 6.56
N LEU A 91 3.86 11.01 5.90
CA LEU A 91 2.43 11.11 6.13
C LEU A 91 1.87 9.72 6.43
N GLY A 92 1.09 9.63 7.49
CA GLY A 92 0.39 8.41 7.89
C GLY A 92 0.99 7.72 9.12
N PRO A 93 0.50 6.52 9.47
CA PRO A 93 -0.54 5.76 8.75
C PRO A 93 -1.86 6.53 8.59
N THR A 94 -2.47 6.46 7.40
CA THR A 94 -3.72 7.18 7.06
C THR A 94 -4.56 6.40 6.06
N GLN A 95 -5.87 6.65 6.03
CA GLN A 95 -6.77 6.10 5.00
C GLN A 95 -6.80 6.94 3.72
N LEU A 96 -6.12 8.09 3.72
CA LEU A 96 -6.09 9.02 2.60
C LEU A 96 -5.19 8.47 1.49
N THR A 97 -5.78 8.25 0.32
CA THR A 97 -5.07 7.77 -0.87
C THR A 97 -4.57 8.90 -1.76
N GLY A 98 -5.08 10.11 -1.60
CA GLY A 98 -4.91 11.17 -2.59
C GLY A 98 -5.75 10.93 -3.86
N TYR A 99 -5.54 11.76 -4.88
CA TYR A 99 -6.19 11.67 -6.18
C TYR A 99 -5.33 12.36 -7.26
N PRO A 100 -5.49 12.00 -8.55
CA PRO A 100 -4.80 12.67 -9.65
C PRO A 100 -5.26 14.12 -9.79
N LEU A 101 -4.33 15.01 -10.16
CA LEU A 101 -4.66 16.40 -10.51
C LEU A 101 -5.21 16.50 -11.95
N ASP A 102 -6.00 17.55 -12.22
CA ASP A 102 -6.36 17.92 -13.59
C ASP A 102 -5.12 18.42 -14.36
N GLU A 103 -5.08 18.24 -15.69
CA GLU A 103 -3.89 18.54 -16.52
C GLU A 103 -3.31 19.97 -16.40
N ASN A 104 -4.11 20.94 -15.93
CA ASN A 104 -3.69 22.34 -15.77
C ASN A 104 -3.36 22.72 -14.31
N GLU A 105 -3.46 21.78 -13.38
CA GLU A 105 -3.18 21.98 -11.96
C GLU A 105 -1.86 21.29 -11.59
N TRP A 106 -0.97 22.01 -10.91
CA TRP A 106 0.37 21.49 -10.56
C TRP A 106 0.94 22.02 -9.24
N ASP A 107 0.32 23.05 -8.63
CA ASP A 107 0.69 23.59 -7.30
C ASP A 107 -0.53 23.59 -6.35
N LEU A 108 -1.47 22.66 -6.59
CA LEU A 108 -2.64 22.51 -5.74
C LEU A 108 -2.27 21.66 -4.51
N GLU A 109 -2.59 22.16 -3.32
CA GLU A 109 -2.47 21.39 -2.09
C GLU A 109 -3.60 20.37 -2.00
N THR A 110 -3.24 19.08 -1.98
CA THR A 110 -4.11 17.95 -1.69
C THR A 110 -3.81 17.38 -0.30
N ASP A 111 -4.68 16.51 0.22
CA ASP A 111 -4.50 15.89 1.55
C ASP A 111 -3.22 15.04 1.68
N THR A 112 -2.63 14.65 0.55
CA THR A 112 -1.40 13.87 0.46
C THR A 112 -0.25 14.65 -0.19
N SER A 113 -0.43 15.92 -0.53
CA SER A 113 0.65 16.73 -1.11
C SER A 113 1.79 16.97 -0.14
N HIS A 114 3.01 17.12 -0.68
CA HIS A 114 4.19 17.53 0.09
C HIS A 114 4.91 18.72 -0.53
N ARG A 115 5.50 19.55 0.32
CA ARG A 115 6.22 20.76 -0.07
C ARG A 115 7.67 20.70 0.39
N TYR A 116 8.55 20.33 -0.55
CA TYR A 116 9.99 20.29 -0.31
C TYR A 116 10.57 21.68 -0.04
N THR A 117 11.53 21.76 0.90
CA THR A 117 12.19 23.02 1.31
C THR A 117 13.61 23.17 0.79
N GLU A 118 14.21 22.09 0.31
CA GLU A 118 15.56 22.04 -0.25
C GLU A 118 15.54 21.45 -1.68
N THR A 119 16.55 21.79 -2.48
CA THR A 119 16.75 21.17 -3.80
C THR A 119 17.59 19.91 -3.67
N GLY A 120 17.30 18.87 -4.46
CA GLY A 120 18.03 17.61 -4.43
C GLY A 120 17.22 16.48 -5.05
N ASP A 121 17.81 15.30 -5.14
CA ASP A 121 17.10 14.09 -5.55
C ASP A 121 16.58 13.38 -4.29
N VAL A 122 15.31 12.96 -4.34
CA VAL A 122 14.61 12.24 -3.27
C VAL A 122 13.89 11.02 -3.84
N GLN A 123 13.59 10.05 -2.98
CA GLN A 123 12.77 8.89 -3.32
C GLN A 123 11.50 8.92 -2.50
N VAL A 124 10.36 9.04 -3.18
CA VAL A 124 9.06 8.94 -2.54
C VAL A 124 8.69 7.47 -2.37
N GLY A 125 8.54 7.03 -1.12
CA GLY A 125 8.15 5.68 -0.74
C GLY A 125 6.69 5.60 -0.32
N LEU A 126 6.08 4.43 -0.54
CA LEU A 126 4.72 4.12 -0.13
C LEU A 126 4.67 2.71 0.48
N SER A 127 4.25 2.60 1.73
CA SER A 127 3.91 1.35 2.39
C SER A 127 2.39 1.25 2.56
N THR A 128 1.79 0.14 2.11
CA THR A 128 0.35 -0.10 2.24
C THR A 128 0.10 -1.27 3.19
N THR A 129 -0.77 -1.05 4.19
CA THR A 129 -1.19 -2.08 5.13
C THR A 129 -2.49 -2.71 4.65
N PHE A 130 -2.51 -4.04 4.62
CA PHE A 130 -3.65 -4.86 4.22
C PHE A 130 -4.18 -5.67 5.41
N GLU A 131 -5.50 -5.67 5.55
CA GLU A 131 -6.21 -6.66 6.37
C GLU A 131 -6.65 -7.84 5.51
N GLY A 132 -6.86 -8.99 6.15
CA GLY A 132 -7.26 -10.22 5.47
C GLY A 132 -8.55 -10.83 6.04
N GLU A 133 -9.34 -11.43 5.17
CA GLU A 133 -10.41 -12.36 5.51
C GLU A 133 -10.15 -13.71 4.83
N TYR A 134 -10.47 -14.82 5.47
CA TYR A 134 -10.29 -16.15 4.90
C TYR A 134 -11.50 -17.05 5.11
N SER A 135 -11.70 -17.99 4.18
CA SER A 135 -12.73 -19.04 4.25
C SER A 135 -12.07 -20.40 4.01
N VAL A 136 -12.30 -21.34 4.93
CA VAL A 136 -11.79 -22.72 4.84
C VAL A 136 -12.89 -23.63 4.32
N ALA A 137 -12.61 -24.37 3.24
CA ALA A 137 -13.51 -25.34 2.63
C ALA A 137 -14.93 -24.81 2.32
N GLY A 138 -15.04 -23.53 1.96
CA GLY A 138 -16.32 -22.87 1.67
C GLY A 138 -17.16 -22.55 2.92
N GLY A 139 -16.54 -22.57 4.10
CA GLY A 139 -17.14 -22.14 5.35
C GLY A 139 -17.34 -20.62 5.44
N PRO A 140 -17.72 -20.11 6.63
CA PRO A 140 -17.86 -18.67 6.85
C PRO A 140 -16.52 -17.95 6.64
N TRP A 141 -16.59 -16.68 6.22
CA TRP A 141 -15.44 -15.79 6.21
C TRP A 141 -15.07 -15.40 7.65
N LEU A 142 -13.78 -15.47 7.95
CA LEU A 142 -13.19 -15.12 9.24
C LEU A 142 -12.11 -14.07 8.99
N ALA A 143 -12.03 -13.05 9.85
CA ALA A 143 -10.93 -12.11 9.82
C ALA A 143 -9.62 -12.81 10.21
N VAL A 144 -8.52 -12.41 9.58
CA VAL A 144 -7.17 -12.75 10.01
C VAL A 144 -6.81 -11.85 11.19
N ASP A 145 -6.29 -12.43 12.27
CA ASP A 145 -5.82 -11.67 13.44
C ASP A 145 -4.45 -11.07 13.16
N GLY A 146 -4.43 -9.91 12.50
CA GLY A 146 -3.25 -9.16 12.12
C GLY A 146 -3.30 -8.62 10.70
N THR A 147 -2.24 -7.94 10.29
CA THR A 147 -2.13 -7.29 8.99
C THR A 147 -0.82 -7.65 8.29
N SER A 148 -0.76 -7.39 6.98
CA SER A 148 0.47 -7.45 6.19
C SER A 148 0.74 -6.08 5.57
N THR A 149 1.99 -5.64 5.63
CA THR A 149 2.42 -4.37 5.03
C THR A 149 3.29 -4.67 3.82
N VAL A 150 2.98 -4.03 2.70
CA VAL A 150 3.68 -4.18 1.43
C VAL A 150 4.19 -2.83 0.95
N ASP A 151 5.49 -2.78 0.62
CA ASP A 151 6.13 -1.59 0.06
C ASP A 151 5.96 -1.55 -1.46
N SER A 152 5.66 -0.36 -1.96
CA SER A 152 5.59 -0.07 -3.40
C SER A 152 6.98 0.26 -3.92
N ALA A 153 7.16 0.20 -5.25
CA ALA A 153 8.39 0.70 -5.86
C ALA A 153 8.51 2.22 -5.56
N PRO A 154 9.70 2.70 -5.13
CA PRO A 154 9.88 4.12 -4.88
C PRO A 154 9.85 4.91 -6.18
N VAL A 155 9.38 6.15 -6.11
CA VAL A 155 9.38 7.10 -7.23
C VAL A 155 10.53 8.10 -7.05
N ASP A 156 11.46 8.11 -8.00
CA ASP A 156 12.56 9.08 -8.02
C ASP A 156 12.05 10.47 -8.43
N VAL A 157 12.37 11.49 -7.62
CA VAL A 157 11.97 12.87 -7.86
C VAL A 157 13.19 13.78 -7.69
N SER A 158 13.44 14.64 -8.67
CA SER A 158 14.39 15.75 -8.54
C SER A 158 13.64 17.02 -8.16
N VAL A 159 14.04 17.65 -7.05
CA VAL A 159 13.50 18.93 -6.56
C VAL A 159 14.37 20.08 -7.06
N TRP A 160 13.80 20.91 -7.92
CA TRP A 160 14.50 22.01 -8.59
C TRP A 160 14.14 23.36 -7.96
N ARG A 161 14.89 24.39 -8.33
CA ARG A 161 14.55 25.79 -8.02
C ARG A 161 14.57 26.62 -9.28
N ALA A 162 13.51 27.39 -9.50
CA ALA A 162 13.50 28.43 -10.51
C ALA A 162 14.40 29.62 -10.10
N LYS A 163 15.23 30.10 -11.03
CA LYS A 163 16.04 31.31 -10.86
C LYS A 163 15.67 32.31 -11.95
N VAL A 164 15.24 33.49 -11.56
CA VAL A 164 14.94 34.61 -12.47
C VAL A 164 16.11 35.58 -12.47
N ARG A 165 16.52 36.02 -13.67
CA ARG A 165 17.51 37.08 -13.86
C ARG A 165 16.90 38.11 -14.81
N ASN A 166 17.04 39.39 -14.47
CA ASN A 166 16.62 40.49 -15.32
C ASN A 166 17.81 40.95 -16.17
N TYR A 167 17.57 41.22 -17.45
CA TYR A 167 18.55 41.74 -18.40
C TYR A 167 18.02 43.06 -18.97
N ALA A 168 18.94 43.94 -19.37
CA ALA A 168 18.60 45.30 -19.77
C ALA A 168 17.89 45.38 -21.13
N ASP A 169 18.28 44.50 -22.05
CA ASP A 169 17.78 44.45 -23.43
C ASP A 169 17.10 43.09 -23.69
N ASP A 170 16.17 43.04 -24.66
CA ASP A 170 15.62 41.79 -25.17
C ASP A 170 16.52 41.15 -26.26
N CYS A 171 16.25 39.89 -26.62
CA CYS A 171 17.07 39.15 -27.59
C CYS A 171 16.96 39.63 -29.03
N ASN A 172 16.00 40.51 -29.34
CA ASN A 172 15.90 41.14 -30.65
C ASN A 172 16.75 42.42 -30.70
N GLU A 173 16.82 43.17 -29.59
CA GLU A 173 17.63 44.39 -29.47
C GLU A 173 19.11 44.09 -29.25
N ASN A 174 19.42 43.10 -28.40
CA ASN A 174 20.79 42.67 -28.14
C ASN A 174 20.90 41.14 -28.18
N PRO A 175 21.02 40.54 -29.39
CA PRO A 175 21.13 39.09 -29.56
C PRO A 175 22.38 38.46 -28.91
N ALA A 176 23.37 39.27 -28.51
CA ALA A 176 24.57 38.83 -27.81
C ALA A 176 24.50 39.09 -26.29
N GLY A 177 23.36 39.55 -25.78
CA GLY A 177 23.12 39.81 -24.36
C GLY A 177 23.07 38.50 -23.56
N ALA A 178 23.50 38.53 -22.30
CA ALA A 178 23.60 37.33 -21.45
C ALA A 178 22.25 36.70 -21.02
N GLY A 179 21.12 37.27 -21.46
CA GLY A 179 19.76 36.72 -21.31
C GLY A 179 19.27 35.97 -22.56
N CYS A 180 20.15 35.90 -23.57
CA CYS A 180 20.08 35.19 -24.82
C CYS A 180 21.31 34.27 -24.88
#